data_AF-A0A522AGD2-F1
#
_entry.id   AF-A0A522AGD2-F1
#
_cell.length_a   1.000
_cell.length_b   1.000
_cell.length_c   1.000
_cell.angle_alpha   90.00
_cell.angle_beta   90.00
_cell.angle_gamma   90.00
#
_symmetry.space_group_name_H-M   'P 1'
#
loop_
_entity.id
_entity.type
_entity.pdbx_description
1 polymer ?
#
loop_
_entity_poly.entity_id
_entity_poly.type
_entity_poly.pdbx_seq_one_letter_code
_entity_poly.pdbx_strand_id
1 'polypeptide(L)' 'MSNQSIQLTPELYTYLLEVSLRESDLLQELRDRTRQMPEARMQIA' A
#
# COMPACT_ATOMS: atom_id res chain seq x y z
N MET A 1 25.55 10.36 -4.98
CA MET A 1 24.24 9.68 -5.09
C MET A 1 24.48 8.24 -4.67
N SER A 2 24.30 7.90 -3.38
CA SER A 2 24.43 6.51 -2.96
C SER A 2 23.24 5.72 -3.51
N ASN A 3 23.50 4.65 -4.26
CA ASN A 3 22.48 3.76 -4.82
C ASN A 3 21.92 2.79 -3.76
N GLN A 4 21.87 3.21 -2.50
CA GLN A 4 21.35 2.39 -1.41
C GLN A 4 19.83 2.50 -1.46
N SER A 5 19.19 1.51 -2.09
CA SER A 5 17.76 1.29 -1.93
C SER A 5 17.47 1.10 -0.45
N ILE A 6 16.49 1.84 0.08
CA ILE A 6 15.92 1.53 1.39
C ILE A 6 15.49 0.06 1.35
N GLN A 7 16.01 -0.76 2.27
CA GLN A 7 15.49 -2.09 2.49
C GLN A 7 14.12 -1.93 3.12
N LEU A 8 13.07 -2.16 2.33
CA LEU A 8 11.69 -2.07 2.78
C LEU A 8 11.35 -3.32 3.59
N THR A 9 11.80 -3.35 4.85
CA THR A 9 11.43 -4.42 5.79
C THR A 9 9.92 -4.36 6.07
N PRO A 10 9.29 -5.46 6.54
CA PRO A 10 7.87 -5.45 6.90
C PRO A 10 7.51 -4.37 7.93
N GLU A 11 8.40 -4.12 8.89
CA GLU A 11 8.23 -3.10 9.94
C GLU A 11 8.27 -1.70 9.34
N LEU A 12 9.23 -1.44 8.44
CA LEU A 12 9.34 -0.14 7.77
C LEU A 12 8.16 0.09 6.82
N TYR A 13 7.71 -0.94 6.10
CA TYR A 13 6.52 -0.85 5.26
C TYR A 13 5.29 -0.47 6.09
N THR A 14 5.08 -1.15 7.21
CA THR A 14 3.96 -0.88 8.13
C THR A 14 4.05 0.55 8.68
N TYR A 15 5.23 0.97 9.14
CA TYR A 15 5.45 2.34 9.62
C TYR A 15 5.07 3.39 8.57
N LEU A 16 5.51 3.20 7.32
CA LEU A 16 5.19 4.13 6.23
C LEU A 16 3.67 4.19 5.99
N LEU A 17 2.97 3.06 5.98
CA LEU A 17 1.51 3.07 5.88
C LEU A 17 0.86 3.84 7.03
N GLU A 18 1.28 3.60 8.27
CA GLU A 18 0.68 4.22 9.46
C GLU A 18 0.89 5.74 9.53
N VAL A 19 2.09 6.23 9.19
CA VAL A 19 2.43 7.64 9.39
C VAL A 19 2.24 8.52 8.15
N SER A 20 2.18 7.93 6.95
CA SER A 20 2.16 8.69 5.70
C SER A 20 0.91 8.50 4.84
N LEU A 21 0.26 7.33 4.90
CA LEU A 21 -0.89 7.07 4.05
C LEU A 21 -2.10 7.90 4.53
N ARG A 22 -2.67 8.66 3.60
CA ARG A 22 -3.94 9.39 3.80
C ARG A 22 -4.95 8.87 2.80
N GLU A 23 -5.54 7.73 3.13
CA GLU A 23 -6.58 7.11 2.32
C GLU A 23 -7.94 7.72 2.68
N SER A 24 -8.74 8.06 1.67
CA SER A 24 -10.13 8.49 1.89
C SER A 24 -11.05 7.27 2.03
N ASP A 25 -12.19 7.44 2.70
CA ASP A 25 -13.17 6.37 2.88
C ASP A 25 -13.59 5.72 1.55
N LEU A 26 -13.71 6.52 0.49
CA LEU A 26 -14.04 6.03 -0.85
C LEU A 26 -12.96 5.11 -1.42
N LEU A 27 -11.68 5.45 -1.23
CA LEU A 27 -10.56 4.64 -1.73
C LEU A 27 -10.41 3.34 -0.92
N GLN A 28 -10.64 3.41 0.38
CA GLN A 28 -10.69 2.25 1.26
C GLN A 28 -11.79 1.27 0.81
N GLU A 29 -13.01 1.76 0.56
CA GLU A 29 -14.11 0.93 0.06
C GLU A 29 -13.77 0.30 -1.30
N LEU A 30 -13.19 1.07 -2.21
CA LEU A 30 -12.76 0.59 -3.52
C LEU A 30 -11.72 -0.53 -3.40
N ARG A 31 -10.74 -0.38 -2.50
CA ARG A 31 -9.70 -1.38 -2.24
C ARG A 31 -10.29 -2.66 -1.64
N ASP A 32 -11.23 -2.55 -0.72
CA ASP A 32 -11.88 -3.72 -0.13
C ASP A 32 -12.77 -4.48 -1.11
N ARG A 33 -13.44 -3.77 -2.04
CA ARG A 33 -14.17 -4.40 -3.14
C ARG A 33 -13.25 -5.07 -4.16
N THR A 34 -12.20 -4.38 -4.58
CA THR A 34 -11.27 -4.90 -5.58
C THR A 34 -10.53 -6.13 -5.07
N ARG A 35 -10.24 -6.21 -3.76
CA ARG A 35 -9.63 -7.38 -3.11
C ARG A 35 -10.43 -8.69 -3.32
N GLN A 36 -11.73 -8.60 -3.59
CA GLN A 36 -12.61 -9.75 -3.80
C GLN A 36 -12.60 -10.26 -5.25
N MET A 37 -11.97 -9.53 -6.17
CA MET A 37 -11.88 -9.91 -7.58
C MET A 37 -10.74 -10.91 -7.83
N PRO A 38 -10.87 -11.84 -8.79
CA PRO A 38 -9.78 -12.74 -9.18
C PRO A 38 -8.50 -11.99 -9.57
N GLU A 39 -8.64 -10.81 -10.16
CA GLU A 39 -7.55 -9.95 -10.65
C GLU A 39 -7.07 -8.91 -9.61
N ALA A 40 -7.42 -9.05 -8.33
CA ALA A 40 -7.12 -8.07 -7.27
C ALA A 40 -5.64 -7.61 -7.22
N ARG A 41 -4.71 -8.47 -7.64
CA ARG A 41 -3.26 -8.16 -7.70
C ARG A 41 -2.88 -7.10 -8.74
N MET A 42 -3.80 -6.72 -9.62
CA MET A 42 -3.60 -5.64 -10.60
C MET A 42 -3.89 -4.26 -10.03
N GLN A 43 -4.52 -4.16 -8.86
CA GLN A 43 -4.78 -2.86 -8.23
C GLN A 43 -3.47 -2.22 -7.79
N ILE A 44 -3.26 -0.96 -8.19
CA ILE A 44 -2.21 -0.12 -7.63
C ILE A 44 -2.56 0.18 -6.16
N ALA A 45 -1.71 -0.33 -5.26
CA ALA A 45 -1.79 -0.10 -3.82
C ALA A 45 -1.35 1.32 -3.46
#